data_AF-A0A6M2CX34-F1
#
_entry.id   AF-A0A6M2CX34-F1
#
_cell.length_a   1.000
_cell.length_b   1.000
_cell.length_c   1.000
_cell.angle_alpha   90.00
_cell.angle_beta   90.00
_cell.angle_gamma   90.00
#
_symmetry.space_group_name_H-M   'P 1'
#
loop_
_entity.id
_entity.type
_entity.pdbx_description
1 polymer ?
#
loop_
_entity_poly.entity_id
_entity_poly.type
_entity_poly.pdbx_seq_one_letter_code
_entity_poly.pdbx_strand_id
1 'polypeptide(L)'
;MGWSTFGKHSQIMTGRLSLSLKRKVYNSCIFPVLSYGAETWRLKKRVQLKLRTTQRAMERKMVGVILRDKKRAEWISGQTGVKDIIVEIKKKKWTKASPMFRQLTRSCACCCQFIPANFLISSAHLTFCLPLTRFPSLGIQSVTLNDQRLSCLRATCPAHVHFFFLISAMISLTPVCSLIHSALFLSLKVTPTIFLSIARCVVLNLS
;
A
#
# COMPACT_ATOMS: atom_id res chain seq x y z
N MET A 1 5.32 21.80 25.33
CA MET A 1 5.71 22.63 24.17
C MET A 1 4.68 23.71 23.87
N GLY A 2 3.55 23.44 23.20
CA GLY A 2 2.64 24.52 22.74
C GLY A 2 2.08 25.46 23.83
N TRP A 3 1.76 24.94 25.03
CA TRP A 3 1.34 25.77 26.17
C TRP A 3 2.43 26.71 26.68
N SER A 4 3.70 26.32 26.59
CA SER A 4 4.82 27.17 26.99
C SER A 4 4.94 28.37 26.05
N THR A 5 4.86 28.15 24.74
CA THR A 5 4.87 29.22 23.73
C THR A 5 3.67 30.15 23.89
N PHE A 6 2.49 29.59 24.19
CA PHE A 6 1.30 30.38 24.50
C PHE A 6 1.51 31.25 25.74
N GLY A 7 2.12 30.70 26.80
CA GLY A 7 2.47 31.43 28.02
C GLY A 7 3.43 32.60 27.76
N LYS A 8 4.43 32.41 26.90
CA LYS A 8 5.35 33.48 26.46
C LYS A 8 4.62 34.66 25.80
N HIS A 9 3.53 34.38 25.09
CA HIS A 9 2.69 35.40 24.44
C HIS A 9 1.38 35.68 25.21
N SER A 10 1.32 35.35 26.50
CA SER A 10 0.10 35.47 27.31
C SER A 10 -0.46 36.89 27.36
N GLN A 11 0.39 37.91 27.44
CA GLN A 11 -0.04 39.32 27.44
C GLN A 11 -0.85 39.66 26.18
N ILE A 12 -0.44 39.13 25.02
CA ILE A 12 -1.14 39.35 23.74
C ILE A 12 -2.40 38.49 23.67
N MET A 13 -2.29 37.21 24.05
CA MET A 13 -3.40 36.25 23.92
C MET A 13 -4.54 36.54 24.89
N THR A 14 -4.24 36.91 26.13
CA THR A 14 -5.21 37.17 27.20
C THR A 14 -5.54 38.66 27.34
N GLY A 15 -4.73 39.56 26.77
CA GLY A 15 -5.00 41.00 26.79
C GLY A 15 -6.25 41.41 25.98
N ARG A 16 -6.58 42.72 26.04
CA ARG A 16 -7.77 43.32 25.38
C ARG A 16 -7.59 43.58 23.88
N LEU A 17 -6.63 42.93 23.23
CA LEU A 17 -6.34 43.10 21.81
C LEU A 17 -7.43 42.50 20.92
N SER A 18 -7.52 42.99 19.68
CA SER A 18 -8.45 42.46 18.69
C SER A 18 -8.18 40.98 18.38
N LEU A 19 -9.26 40.22 18.15
CA LEU A 19 -9.15 38.78 17.84
C LEU A 19 -8.36 38.51 16.55
N SER A 20 -8.37 39.43 15.60
CA SER A 20 -7.60 39.33 14.35
C SER A 20 -6.09 39.33 14.61
N LEU A 21 -5.61 40.18 15.51
CA LEU A 21 -4.20 40.21 15.90
C LEU A 21 -3.81 38.95 16.67
N LYS A 22 -4.65 38.54 17.62
CA LYS A 22 -4.43 37.28 18.37
C LYS A 22 -4.35 36.08 17.43
N ARG A 23 -5.23 36.01 16.43
CA ARG A 23 -5.24 34.97 15.39
C ARG A 23 -3.94 34.96 14.58
N LYS A 24 -3.44 36.12 14.16
CA LYS A 24 -2.18 36.22 13.41
C LYS A 24 -1.01 35.67 14.23
N VAL A 25 -0.90 36.06 15.49
CA VAL A 25 0.15 35.58 16.40
C VAL A 25 0.01 34.08 16.68
N TYR A 26 -1.21 33.60 16.89
CA TYR A 26 -1.47 32.18 17.06
C TYR A 26 -0.99 31.35 15.86
N ASN A 27 -1.41 31.74 14.65
CA ASN A 27 -1.06 31.03 13.42
C ASN A 27 0.44 31.10 13.10
N SER A 28 1.14 32.16 13.50
CA SER A 28 2.55 32.36 13.18
C SER A 28 3.50 31.75 14.21
N CYS A 29 3.16 31.82 15.51
CA CYS A 29 4.09 31.45 16.58
C CYS A 29 3.71 30.13 17.28
N ILE A 30 2.43 29.95 17.58
CA ILE A 30 1.96 28.82 18.42
C ILE A 30 1.64 27.60 17.55
N PHE A 31 0.97 27.84 16.42
CA PHE A 31 0.55 26.80 15.49
C PHE A 31 1.72 25.97 14.91
N PRO A 32 2.85 26.56 14.49
CA PRO A 32 3.99 25.78 14.00
C PRO A 32 4.59 24.87 15.06
N VAL A 33 4.68 25.33 16.31
CA VAL A 33 5.20 24.51 17.43
C VAL A 33 4.32 23.30 17.69
N LEU A 34 2.99 23.49 17.65
CA LEU A 34 2.03 22.39 17.79
C LEU A 34 2.09 21.42 16.60
N SER A 35 2.21 21.96 15.38
CA SER A 35 2.33 21.17 14.15
C SER A 35 3.60 20.33 14.13
N TYR A 36 4.75 20.91 14.46
CA TYR A 36 6.05 20.23 14.46
C TYR A 36 6.06 19.04 15.42
N GLY A 37 5.53 19.22 16.64
CA GLY A 37 5.37 18.11 17.58
C GLY A 37 4.52 16.97 16.99
N ALA A 38 3.43 17.31 16.31
CA ALA A 38 2.56 16.31 15.70
C ALA A 38 3.11 15.66 14.42
N GLU A 39 4.07 16.30 13.75
CA GLU A 39 4.80 15.70 12.63
C GLU A 39 5.62 14.50 13.11
N THR A 40 6.30 14.64 14.25
CA THR A 40 7.10 13.56 14.88
C THR A 40 6.24 12.44 15.48
N TRP A 41 5.02 12.74 15.93
CA TRP A 41 4.13 11.74 16.54
C TRP A 41 3.30 10.96 15.51
N ARG A 42 3.00 9.69 15.83
CA ARG A 42 1.92 8.95 15.16
C ARG A 42 0.56 9.56 15.54
N LEU A 43 -0.25 9.92 14.54
CA LEU A 43 -1.60 10.49 14.73
C LEU A 43 -2.62 9.45 15.21
N LYS A 44 -2.51 9.01 16.46
CA LYS A 44 -3.53 8.19 17.12
C LYS A 44 -4.71 9.06 17.59
N LYS A 45 -5.90 8.46 17.77
CA LYS A 45 -7.09 9.14 18.30
C LYS A 45 -6.81 9.90 19.61
N ARG A 46 -6.04 9.30 20.52
CA ARG A 46 -5.63 9.91 21.81
C ARG A 46 -4.83 11.21 21.61
N VAL A 47 -3.90 11.24 20.66
CA VAL A 47 -3.08 12.43 20.36
C VAL A 47 -3.94 13.51 19.73
N GLN A 48 -4.82 13.15 18.80
CA GLN A 48 -5.78 14.08 18.20
C GLN A 48 -6.67 14.73 19.27
N LEU A 49 -7.19 13.96 20.23
CA LEU A 49 -8.00 14.50 21.32
C LEU A 49 -7.20 15.49 22.19
N LYS A 50 -5.95 15.17 22.52
CA LYS A 50 -5.05 16.08 23.25
C LYS A 50 -4.79 17.40 22.50
N LEU A 51 -4.63 17.33 21.18
CA LEU A 51 -4.47 18.52 20.35
C LEU A 51 -5.75 19.36 20.31
N ARG A 52 -6.93 18.75 20.13
CA ARG A 52 -8.21 19.48 20.14
C ARG A 52 -8.47 20.15 21.48
N THR A 53 -8.27 19.43 22.57
CA THR A 53 -8.50 19.95 23.94
C THR A 53 -7.55 21.11 24.23
N THR A 54 -6.29 20.99 23.82
CA THR A 54 -5.30 22.07 23.90
C THR A 54 -5.72 23.29 23.08
N GLN A 55 -6.07 23.11 21.81
CA GLN A 55 -6.51 24.19 20.93
C GLN A 55 -7.74 24.91 21.49
N ARG A 56 -8.80 24.17 21.87
CA ARG A 56 -10.03 24.75 22.43
C ARG A 56 -9.78 25.53 23.71
N ALA A 57 -8.88 25.06 24.57
CA ALA A 57 -8.53 25.76 25.79
C ALA A 57 -7.77 27.07 25.50
N MET A 58 -6.85 27.06 24.51
CA MET A 58 -6.18 28.27 24.05
C MET A 58 -7.16 29.27 23.41
N GLU A 59 -8.07 28.80 22.57
CA GLU A 59 -9.11 29.63 21.95
C GLU A 59 -10.03 30.28 22.99
N ARG A 60 -10.46 29.54 24.01
CA ARG A 60 -11.21 30.11 25.14
C ARG A 60 -10.46 31.23 25.85
N LYS A 61 -9.16 31.04 26.10
CA LYS A 61 -8.30 32.06 26.68
C LYS A 61 -8.11 33.28 25.76
N MET A 62 -8.12 33.09 24.44
CA MET A 62 -8.05 34.19 23.47
C MET A 62 -9.33 35.03 23.45
N VAL A 63 -10.50 34.40 23.57
CA VAL A 63 -11.80 35.10 23.62
C VAL A 63 -12.09 35.66 25.02
N GLY A 64 -11.53 35.06 26.07
CA GLY A 64 -11.79 35.45 27.46
C GLY A 64 -13.00 34.75 28.08
N VAL A 65 -13.42 33.61 27.52
CA VAL A 65 -14.58 32.84 27.99
C VAL A 65 -14.16 31.81 29.03
N ILE A 66 -14.93 31.71 30.11
CA ILE A 66 -14.72 30.70 31.15
C ILE A 66 -15.63 29.48 30.93
N LEU A 67 -15.29 28.35 31.56
CA LEU A 67 -16.09 27.13 31.44
C LEU A 67 -17.52 27.29 31.97
N ARG A 68 -17.73 28.22 32.91
CA ARG A 68 -19.05 28.52 33.50
C ARG A 68 -20.03 29.11 32.49
N ASP A 69 -19.53 29.78 31.45
CA ASP A 69 -20.37 30.41 30.42
C ASP A 69 -21.05 29.41 29.49
N LYS A 70 -20.71 28.10 29.61
CA LYS A 70 -21.26 26.98 28.84
C LYS A 70 -21.32 27.24 27.33
N LYS A 71 -20.37 28.02 26.80
CA LYS A 71 -20.31 28.33 25.36
C LYS A 71 -19.88 27.11 24.56
N ARG A 72 -20.64 26.85 23.50
CA ARG A 72 -20.37 25.81 22.50
C ARG A 72 -19.02 26.03 21.81
N ALA A 73 -18.33 24.94 21.48
CA ALA A 73 -17.01 25.01 20.85
C ALA A 73 -17.09 25.60 19.43
N GLU A 74 -18.20 25.34 18.73
CA GLU A 74 -18.47 25.83 17.39
C GLU A 74 -18.58 27.36 17.38
N TRP A 75 -19.24 27.92 18.41
CA TRP A 75 -19.34 29.38 18.57
C TRP A 75 -17.96 30.00 18.83
N ILE A 76 -17.15 29.40 19.72
CA ILE A 76 -15.79 29.88 20.02
C ILE A 76 -14.93 29.84 18.76
N SER A 77 -14.98 28.75 18.00
CA SER A 77 -14.24 28.60 16.74
C SER A 77 -14.67 29.62 15.68
N GLY A 78 -15.96 29.95 15.61
CA GLY A 78 -16.49 30.98 14.71
C GLY A 78 -15.97 32.39 15.03
N GLN A 79 -15.83 32.71 16.32
CA GLN A 79 -15.27 34.00 16.76
C GLN A 79 -13.76 34.07 16.49
N THR A 80 -13.02 33.02 16.88
CA THR A 80 -11.57 33.05 16.75
C THR A 80 -11.11 32.90 15.32
N GLY A 81 -11.80 32.12 14.46
CA GLY A 81 -11.42 31.89 13.07
C GLY A 81 -10.00 31.32 12.91
N VAL A 82 -9.53 30.55 13.90
CA VAL A 82 -8.22 29.91 13.90
C VAL A 82 -8.27 28.62 13.07
N LYS A 83 -7.17 28.27 12.40
CA LYS A 83 -7.10 27.05 11.59
C LYS A 83 -7.14 25.81 12.49
N ASP A 84 -7.91 24.80 12.11
CA ASP A 84 -7.93 23.52 12.83
C ASP A 84 -6.56 22.81 12.65
N ILE A 85 -5.88 22.61 13.77
CA ILE A 85 -4.56 21.98 13.83
C ILE A 85 -4.60 20.58 13.21
N ILE A 86 -5.65 19.79 13.44
CA ILE A 86 -5.72 18.41 12.97
C ILE A 86 -5.86 18.36 11.45
N VAL A 87 -6.69 19.25 10.89
CA VAL A 87 -6.89 19.33 9.44
C VAL A 87 -5.57 19.65 8.76
N GLU A 88 -4.85 20.65 9.28
CA GLU A 88 -3.56 21.05 8.73
C GLU A 88 -2.47 19.99 8.90
N ILE A 89 -2.38 19.31 10.05
CA ILE A 89 -1.40 18.21 10.21
C ILE A 89 -1.72 17.06 9.25
N LYS A 90 -3.00 16.70 9.11
CA LYS A 90 -3.41 15.66 8.16
C LYS A 90 -2.99 16.08 6.74
N LYS A 91 -3.31 17.30 6.34
CA LYS A 91 -2.91 17.86 5.04
C LYS A 91 -1.40 17.77 4.84
N LYS A 92 -0.60 18.24 5.80
CA LYS A 92 0.87 18.15 5.74
C LYS A 92 1.38 16.72 5.61
N LYS A 93 0.82 15.77 6.36
CA LYS A 93 1.20 14.35 6.25
C LYS A 93 0.83 13.76 4.89
N TRP A 94 -0.36 14.09 4.37
CA TRP A 94 -0.76 13.70 3.02
C TRP A 94 0.19 14.27 1.97
N THR A 95 0.48 15.57 2.02
CA THR A 95 1.41 16.22 1.09
C THR A 95 2.81 15.60 1.14
N LYS A 96 3.31 15.23 2.32
CA LYS A 96 4.60 14.53 2.47
C LYS A 96 4.55 13.10 1.93
N ALA A 97 3.43 12.40 2.08
CA ALA A 97 3.24 11.06 1.54
C ALA A 97 2.97 11.06 0.02
N SER A 98 2.44 12.13 -0.57
CA SER A 98 2.07 12.16 -1.99
C SER A 98 3.23 11.88 -2.95
N PRO A 99 4.45 12.44 -2.78
CA PRO A 99 5.60 12.04 -3.59
C PRO A 99 5.99 10.58 -3.39
N MET A 100 5.97 10.06 -2.15
CA MET A 100 6.27 8.64 -1.89
C MET A 100 5.27 7.72 -2.60
N PHE A 101 3.99 8.07 -2.56
CA PHE A 101 2.94 7.33 -3.26
C PHE A 101 3.09 7.45 -4.78
N ARG A 102 3.42 8.64 -5.30
CA ARG A 102 3.69 8.84 -6.74
C ARG A 102 4.93 8.09 -7.23
N GLN A 103 5.97 7.97 -6.41
CA GLN A 103 7.15 7.19 -6.76
C GLN A 103 6.82 5.69 -6.76
N LEU A 104 6.04 5.22 -5.78
CA LEU A 104 5.55 3.85 -5.74
C LEU A 104 4.67 3.55 -6.97
N THR A 105 3.74 4.43 -7.33
CA THR A 105 2.89 4.22 -8.51
C THR A 105 3.67 4.31 -9.82
N ARG A 106 4.70 5.16 -9.95
CA ARG A 106 5.59 5.16 -11.13
C ARG A 106 6.39 3.87 -11.22
N SER A 107 6.93 3.39 -10.10
CA SER A 107 7.65 2.11 -10.05
C SER A 107 6.74 0.94 -10.41
N CYS A 108 5.50 0.92 -9.90
CA CYS A 108 4.51 -0.11 -10.23
C CYS A 108 3.98 0.02 -11.66
N ALA A 109 3.75 1.23 -12.18
CA ALA A 109 3.35 1.45 -13.57
C ALA A 109 4.45 1.02 -14.55
N CYS A 110 5.72 1.26 -14.20
CA CYS A 110 6.86 0.75 -14.95
C CYS A 110 6.91 -0.79 -14.88
N CYS A 111 6.63 -1.40 -13.71
CA CYS A 111 6.50 -2.87 -13.61
C CYS A 111 5.34 -3.40 -14.47
N CYS A 112 4.18 -2.73 -14.51
CA CYS A 112 3.05 -3.15 -15.34
C CYS A 112 3.30 -2.94 -16.84
N GLN A 113 4.12 -1.98 -17.24
CA GLN A 113 4.55 -1.79 -18.64
C GLN A 113 5.65 -2.78 -19.05
N PHE A 114 6.39 -3.34 -18.09
CA PHE A 114 7.45 -4.33 -18.33
C PHE A 114 7.01 -5.79 -18.13
N ILE A 115 5.78 -6.04 -17.69
CA ILE A 115 5.13 -7.34 -17.87
C ILE A 115 4.81 -7.40 -19.37
N PRO A 116 5.58 -8.15 -20.19
CA PRO A 116 5.27 -8.24 -21.60
C PRO A 116 3.92 -8.94 -21.72
N ALA A 117 3.14 -8.58 -22.73
CA ALA A 117 1.87 -9.20 -23.10
C ALA A 117 1.90 -10.74 -23.24
N ASN A 118 3.07 -11.37 -23.11
CA ASN A 118 3.27 -12.81 -23.05
C ASN A 118 2.49 -13.50 -21.90
N PHE A 119 2.21 -12.81 -20.79
CA PHE A 119 1.36 -13.40 -19.73
C PHE A 119 -0.14 -13.42 -20.09
N LEU A 120 -0.58 -12.55 -21.01
CA LEU A 120 -1.96 -12.54 -21.52
C LEU A 120 -2.15 -13.49 -22.72
N ILE A 121 -1.09 -13.80 -23.46
CA ILE A 121 -1.17 -14.76 -24.59
C ILE A 121 -1.28 -16.21 -24.09
N SER A 122 -0.63 -16.55 -22.96
CA SER A 122 -0.67 -17.93 -22.43
C SER A 122 -2.05 -18.35 -21.89
N SER A 123 -2.93 -17.39 -21.57
CA SER A 123 -4.29 -17.68 -21.11
C SER A 123 -5.25 -17.97 -22.26
N ALA A 124 -5.02 -17.42 -23.46
CA ALA A 124 -5.86 -17.66 -24.64
C ALA A 124 -5.57 -19.03 -25.28
N HIS A 125 -4.36 -19.55 -25.15
CA HIS A 125 -4.02 -20.90 -25.62
C HIS A 125 -4.55 -22.03 -24.74
N LEU A 126 -4.90 -21.75 -23.47
CA LEU A 126 -5.47 -22.76 -22.58
C LEU A 126 -7.00 -22.83 -22.60
N THR A 127 -7.67 -21.85 -23.20
CA THR A 127 -9.14 -21.81 -23.33
C THR A 127 -9.63 -22.19 -24.74
N PHE A 128 -8.78 -22.14 -25.76
CA PHE A 128 -9.12 -22.56 -27.12
C PHE A 128 -8.25 -23.75 -27.54
N CYS A 129 -8.75 -24.97 -27.33
CA CYS A 129 -8.15 -26.22 -27.78
C CYS A 129 -8.00 -26.26 -29.32
N LEU A 130 -6.95 -25.66 -29.85
CA LEU A 130 -6.50 -25.88 -31.23
C LEU A 130 -5.38 -26.93 -31.23
N PRO A 131 -5.47 -27.98 -32.06
CA PRO A 131 -4.53 -29.09 -32.03
C PRO A 131 -3.17 -28.64 -32.58
N LEU A 132 -2.15 -28.70 -31.72
CA LEU A 132 -0.75 -28.45 -32.05
C LEU A 132 -0.24 -29.53 -33.03
N THR A 133 -0.19 -29.20 -34.31
CA THR A 133 0.79 -29.81 -35.21
C THR A 133 1.94 -28.83 -35.43
N ARG A 134 3.13 -29.24 -34.94
CA ARG A 134 4.47 -28.88 -35.44
C ARG A 134 5.08 -27.55 -34.96
N PHE A 135 5.88 -27.64 -33.88
CA PHE A 135 7.11 -26.85 -33.74
C PHE A 135 8.20 -27.71 -33.07
N PRO A 136 9.22 -28.19 -33.81
CA PRO A 136 10.43 -28.72 -33.21
C PRO A 136 11.43 -27.60 -32.92
N SER A 137 12.27 -27.84 -31.91
CA SER A 137 13.55 -27.16 -31.62
C SER A 137 13.51 -25.66 -31.33
N LEU A 138 13.04 -25.24 -30.15
CA LEU A 138 13.40 -23.95 -29.53
C LEU A 138 13.35 -23.99 -27.99
N GLY A 139 13.53 -25.17 -27.38
CA GLY A 139 13.43 -25.35 -25.93
C GLY A 139 14.61 -24.81 -25.11
N ILE A 140 15.77 -24.58 -25.74
CA ILE A 140 17.00 -24.19 -25.04
C ILE A 140 17.22 -22.67 -25.07
N GLN A 141 16.76 -21.97 -26.11
CA GLN A 141 16.87 -20.50 -26.18
C GLN A 141 15.83 -19.75 -25.32
N SER A 142 14.71 -20.41 -24.97
CA SER A 142 13.68 -19.80 -24.10
C SER A 142 14.07 -19.78 -22.63
N VAL A 143 14.79 -20.80 -22.16
CA VAL A 143 15.25 -20.92 -20.77
C VAL A 143 16.38 -19.93 -20.49
N THR A 144 17.32 -19.75 -21.42
CA THR A 144 18.43 -18.80 -21.29
C THR A 144 17.97 -17.33 -21.33
N LEU A 145 16.98 -16.99 -22.17
CA LEU A 145 16.40 -15.63 -22.19
C LEU A 145 15.62 -15.28 -20.90
N ASN A 146 15.06 -16.27 -20.22
CA ASN A 146 14.33 -16.05 -18.96
C ASN A 146 15.30 -15.82 -17.80
N ASP A 147 16.41 -16.56 -17.76
CA ASP A 147 17.44 -16.41 -16.72
C ASP A 147 18.22 -15.09 -16.84
N GLN A 148 18.47 -14.61 -18.07
CA GLN A 148 19.04 -13.29 -18.34
C GLN A 148 18.09 -12.12 -18.01
N ARG A 149 16.77 -12.32 -18.04
CA ARG A 149 15.78 -11.30 -17.66
C ARG A 149 15.54 -11.25 -16.15
N LEU A 150 15.58 -12.39 -15.46
CA LEU A 150 15.44 -12.47 -14.00
C LEU A 150 16.63 -11.82 -13.27
N SER A 151 17.83 -11.96 -13.84
CA SER A 151 19.05 -11.33 -13.35
C SER A 151 19.04 -9.80 -13.50
N CYS A 152 18.52 -9.25 -14.61
CA CYS A 152 18.31 -7.81 -14.79
C CYS A 152 17.25 -7.22 -13.84
N LEU A 153 16.17 -7.96 -13.55
CA LEU A 153 15.14 -7.54 -12.57
C LEU A 153 15.69 -7.51 -11.14
N ARG A 154 16.61 -8.42 -10.79
CA ARG A 154 17.29 -8.45 -9.49
C ARG A 154 18.19 -7.24 -9.24
N ALA A 155 18.79 -6.67 -10.29
CA ALA A 155 19.80 -5.62 -10.15
C ALA A 155 19.21 -4.21 -9.90
N THR A 156 17.91 -4.01 -10.10
CA THR A 156 17.29 -2.66 -10.10
C THR A 156 16.10 -2.49 -9.15
N CYS A 157 15.61 -3.56 -8.53
CA CYS A 157 14.35 -3.53 -7.78
C CYS A 157 14.55 -3.48 -6.23
N PRO A 158 13.78 -2.62 -5.52
CA PRO A 158 13.74 -2.62 -4.05
C PRO A 158 13.23 -3.97 -3.50
N ALA A 159 13.79 -4.43 -2.37
CA ALA A 159 13.55 -5.76 -1.79
C ALA A 159 12.06 -6.18 -1.64
N HIS A 160 11.14 -5.22 -1.46
CA HIS A 160 9.71 -5.50 -1.35
C HIS A 160 9.06 -5.99 -2.66
N VAL A 161 9.61 -5.59 -3.82
CA VAL A 161 9.12 -6.03 -5.14
C VAL A 161 9.55 -7.47 -5.42
N HIS A 162 10.75 -7.84 -4.95
CA HIS A 162 11.27 -9.19 -5.08
C HIS A 162 10.41 -10.21 -4.32
N PHE A 163 9.87 -9.84 -3.14
CA PHE A 163 8.96 -10.71 -2.38
C PHE A 163 7.63 -10.94 -3.08
N PHE A 164 7.03 -9.88 -3.66
CA PHE A 164 5.78 -9.99 -4.41
C PHE A 164 5.96 -10.82 -5.70
N PHE A 165 7.09 -10.64 -6.40
CA PHE A 165 7.41 -11.41 -7.60
C PHE A 165 7.64 -12.89 -7.28
N LEU A 166 8.31 -13.20 -6.17
CA LEU A 166 8.48 -14.57 -5.69
C LEU A 166 7.14 -15.20 -5.32
N ILE A 167 6.24 -14.48 -4.64
CA ILE A 167 4.90 -14.99 -4.33
C ILE A 167 4.11 -15.26 -5.61
N SER A 168 4.11 -14.34 -6.58
CA SER A 168 3.42 -14.52 -7.85
C SER A 168 3.97 -15.69 -8.66
N ALA A 169 5.30 -15.86 -8.69
CA ALA A 169 5.95 -16.97 -9.36
C ALA A 169 5.59 -18.30 -8.70
N MET A 170 5.61 -18.38 -7.36
CA MET A 170 5.23 -19.58 -6.61
C MET A 170 3.76 -19.96 -6.81
N ILE A 171 2.84 -18.98 -6.88
CA ILE A 171 1.41 -19.22 -7.16
C ILE A 171 1.18 -19.69 -8.61
N SER A 172 2.03 -19.28 -9.56
CA SER A 172 1.93 -19.75 -10.95
C SER A 172 2.53 -21.15 -11.18
N LEU A 173 3.49 -21.57 -10.35
CA LEU A 173 4.15 -22.87 -10.48
C LEU A 173 3.37 -24.00 -9.80
N THR A 174 2.60 -23.70 -8.75
CA THR A 174 1.79 -24.69 -8.02
C THR A 174 0.74 -25.41 -8.89
N PRO A 175 0.00 -24.77 -9.82
CA PRO A 175 -0.92 -25.49 -10.70
C PRO A 175 -0.20 -26.29 -11.81
N VAL A 176 0.98 -25.86 -12.25
CA VAL A 176 1.75 -26.57 -13.29
C VAL A 176 2.35 -27.85 -12.72
N CYS A 177 2.90 -27.80 -11.50
CA CYS A 177 3.40 -29.00 -10.82
C CYS A 177 2.30 -29.98 -10.44
N SER A 178 1.10 -29.51 -10.07
CA SER A 178 -0.02 -30.42 -9.75
C SER A 178 -0.57 -31.13 -10.99
N LEU A 179 -0.66 -30.45 -12.15
CA LEU A 179 -1.10 -31.08 -13.40
C LEU A 179 -0.12 -32.16 -13.90
N ILE A 180 1.19 -31.88 -13.84
CA ILE A 180 2.23 -32.84 -14.25
C ILE A 180 2.23 -34.07 -13.34
N HIS A 181 2.06 -33.87 -12.02
CA HIS A 181 1.96 -34.97 -11.08
C HIS A 181 0.71 -35.83 -11.32
N SER A 182 -0.45 -35.20 -11.57
CA SER A 182 -1.68 -35.93 -11.92
C SER A 182 -1.57 -36.69 -13.24
N ALA A 183 -0.91 -36.12 -14.25
CA ALA A 183 -0.68 -36.77 -15.54
C ALA A 183 0.25 -37.99 -15.42
N LEU A 184 1.38 -37.85 -14.71
CA LEU A 184 2.29 -38.98 -14.43
C LEU A 184 1.60 -40.09 -13.63
N PHE A 185 0.77 -39.73 -12.66
CA PHE A 185 0.01 -40.68 -11.87
C PHE A 185 -1.03 -41.44 -12.69
N LEU A 186 -1.72 -40.77 -13.63
CA LEU A 186 -2.62 -41.44 -14.58
C LEU A 186 -1.83 -42.37 -15.52
N SER A 187 -0.69 -41.94 -16.07
CA SER A 187 0.13 -42.75 -16.96
C SER A 187 0.70 -44.00 -16.27
N LEU A 188 1.09 -43.91 -15.00
CA LEU A 188 1.55 -45.06 -14.20
C LEU A 188 0.43 -46.04 -13.84
N LYS A 189 -0.83 -45.60 -13.78
CA LYS A 189 -1.99 -46.48 -13.55
C LYS A 189 -2.51 -47.15 -14.82
N VAL A 190 -2.41 -46.49 -15.98
CA VAL A 190 -2.89 -47.00 -17.26
C VAL A 190 -1.91 -48.01 -17.90
N THR A 191 -0.62 -47.90 -17.61
CA THR A 191 0.39 -48.86 -18.10
C THR A 191 0.16 -50.30 -17.64
N PRO A 192 -0.07 -50.63 -16.35
CA PRO A 192 -0.27 -52.01 -15.92
C PRO A 192 -1.56 -52.65 -16.46
N THR A 193 -2.61 -51.87 -16.72
CA THR A 193 -3.88 -52.42 -17.24
C THR A 193 -3.77 -52.84 -18.70
N ILE A 194 -3.00 -52.11 -19.51
CA ILE A 194 -2.71 -52.46 -20.91
C ILE A 194 -1.82 -53.71 -20.97
N PHE A 195 -0.79 -53.81 -20.11
CA PHE A 195 0.04 -55.02 -20.05
C PHE A 195 -0.75 -56.24 -19.57
N LEU A 196 -1.66 -56.10 -18.61
CA LEU A 196 -2.54 -57.19 -18.18
C LEU A 196 -3.55 -57.60 -19.26
N SER A 197 -4.07 -56.67 -20.06
CA SER A 197 -4.99 -57.01 -21.16
C SER A 197 -4.26 -57.78 -22.25
N ILE A 198 -3.04 -57.36 -22.61
CA ILE A 198 -2.20 -58.04 -23.59
C ILE A 198 -1.81 -59.43 -23.09
N ALA A 199 -1.40 -59.57 -21.82
CA ALA A 199 -1.08 -60.87 -21.24
C ALA A 199 -2.29 -61.84 -21.24
N ARG A 200 -3.49 -61.34 -20.91
CA ARG A 200 -4.73 -62.14 -21.01
C ARG A 200 -5.06 -62.55 -22.44
N CYS A 201 -4.87 -61.67 -23.42
CA CYS A 201 -5.08 -62.00 -24.84
C CYS A 201 -4.10 -63.08 -25.34
N VAL A 202 -2.85 -63.07 -24.86
CA VAL A 202 -1.86 -64.10 -25.25
C VAL A 202 -2.20 -65.46 -24.63
N VAL A 203 -2.60 -65.50 -23.36
CA VAL A 203 -2.95 -66.76 -22.68
C VAL A 203 -4.19 -67.42 -23.30
N LEU A 204 -5.21 -66.64 -23.68
CA LEU A 204 -6.42 -67.16 -24.31
C LEU A 204 -6.21 -67.67 -25.75
N ASN A 205 -5.17 -67.23 -26.46
CA ASN A 205 -4.84 -67.74 -27.80
C ASN A 205 -3.97 -69.01 -27.77
N LEU A 206 -3.44 -69.39 -26.59
CA LEU A 206 -2.62 -70.60 -26.40
C LEU A 206 -3.40 -71.78 -25.80
N SER A 207 -4.71 -71.62 -25.57
CA SER A 207 -5.63 -72.64 -25.06
C SER A 207 -6.49 -73.21 -26.19
#